data_AF-A0A392T4D3-F1
#
_entry.id   AF-A0A392T4D3-F1
#
_cell.length_a   1.000
_cell.length_b   1.000
_cell.length_c   1.000
_cell.angle_alpha   90.00
_cell.angle_beta   90.00
_cell.angle_gamma   90.00
#
_symmetry.space_group_name_H-M   'P 1'
#
loop_
_entity.id
_entity.type
_entity.pdbx_description
1 polymer ?
#
loop_
_entity_poly.entity_id
_entity_poly.type
_entity_poly.pdbx_seq_one_letter_code
_entity_poly.pdbx_strand_id
1 'polypeptide(L)' 'NWDRWSALMRSLFGAQDVIDLMTNGYEDSGANPNDAQRNTFKEAKKKDCKALFYIQQNVDSQHFEKI' A
#
# COMPACT_ATOMS: atom_id res chain seq x y z
N ASN A 1 -17.80 -12.49 1.26
CA ASN A 1 -17.24 -11.18 1.67
C ASN A 1 -15.83 -10.96 1.19
N TRP A 2 -14.93 -11.95 1.27
CA TRP A 2 -13.54 -11.81 0.84
C TRP A 2 -13.39 -11.38 -0.63
N ASP A 3 -14.06 -12.03 -1.58
CA ASP A 3 -13.90 -11.71 -3.01
C ASP A 3 -14.29 -10.27 -3.36
N ARG A 4 -15.38 -9.78 -2.75
CA ARG A 4 -15.85 -8.41 -2.91
C ARG A 4 -14.86 -7.41 -2.31
N TRP A 5 -14.37 -7.67 -1.11
CA TRP A 5 -13.36 -6.83 -0.46
C TRP A 5 -12.05 -6.81 -1.26
N SER A 6 -11.59 -7.97 -1.72
CA SER A 6 -10.38 -8.12 -2.53
C SER A 6 -10.49 -7.35 -3.86
N ALA A 7 -11.64 -7.42 -4.53
CA ALA A 7 -11.88 -6.65 -5.76
C ALA A 7 -11.87 -5.14 -5.52
N LEU A 8 -12.49 -4.68 -4.42
CA LEU A 8 -12.49 -3.27 -4.03
C LEU A 8 -11.08 -2.77 -3.71
N MET A 9 -10.31 -3.53 -2.92
CA MET A 9 -8.94 -3.19 -2.55
C MET A 9 -8.03 -3.13 -3.78
N ARG A 10 -8.17 -4.07 -4.74
CA ARG A 10 -7.42 -4.05 -6.00
C ARG A 10 -7.73 -2.80 -6.83
N SER A 11 -9.00 -2.42 -6.95
CA SER A 11 -9.39 -1.21 -7.68
C SER A 11 -8.85 0.07 -7.00
N LEU A 12 -8.96 0.16 -5.68
CA LEU A 12 -8.46 1.28 -4.89
C LEU A 12 -6.94 1.42 -5.00
N PHE A 13 -6.20 0.32 -4.87
CA PHE A 13 -4.74 0.34 -4.98
C PHE A 13 -4.24 0.68 -6.37
N GLY A 14 -4.92 0.20 -7.42
CA GLY A 14 -4.64 0.61 -8.79
C GLY A 14 -4.85 2.11 -9.00
N ALA A 15 -5.97 2.65 -8.52
CA ALA A 15 -6.28 4.09 -8.62
C ALA A 15 -5.30 4.99 -7.84
N GLN A 16 -4.65 4.44 -6.80
CA GLN A 16 -3.73 5.17 -5.94
C GLN A 16 -2.26 4.94 -6.29
N ASP A 17 -1.97 4.17 -7.34
CA ASP A 17 -0.62 3.84 -7.81
C ASP A 17 0.27 3.24 -6.70
N VAL A 18 -0.33 2.39 -5.86
CA VAL A 18 0.34 1.68 -4.77
C VAL A 18 0.37 0.15 -4.98
N ILE A 19 -0.28 -0.33 -6.04
CA ILE A 19 -0.41 -1.78 -6.31
C ILE A 19 0.93 -2.45 -6.60
N ASP A 20 1.80 -1.79 -7.37
CA ASP A 20 3.13 -2.32 -7.72
C ASP A 20 4.03 -2.38 -6.48
N LEU A 21 3.98 -1.35 -5.63
CA LEU A 21 4.71 -1.31 -4.38
C LEU A 21 4.26 -2.40 -3.40
N MET A 22 2.96 -2.62 -3.28
CA MET A 22 2.41 -3.70 -2.44
C MET A 22 2.77 -5.10 -2.96
N THR A 23 2.83 -5.26 -4.29
CA THR A 23 3.08 -6.57 -4.91
C THR A 23 4.57 -6.91 -4.92
N ASN A 24 5.42 -5.94 -5.25
CA ASN A 24 6.85 -6.14 -5.48
C ASN A 24 7.71 -5.67 -4.30
N GLY A 25 7.13 -4.98 -3.32
CA GLY A 25 7.86 -4.34 -2.23
C GLY A 25 8.65 -3.12 -2.69
N TYR A 26 9.51 -2.65 -1.79
CA TYR A 26 10.51 -1.62 -2.09
C TYR A 26 11.84 -2.02 -1.48
N GLU A 27 12.93 -1.63 -2.14
CA GLU A 27 14.28 -1.90 -1.65
C GLU A 27 14.63 -1.00 -0.47
N ASP A 28 15.32 -1.58 0.52
CA ASP A 28 15.88 -0.79 1.61
C ASP A 28 17.04 0.07 1.10
N SER A 29 17.11 1.30 1.59
CA SER A 29 18.23 2.17 1.30
C SER A 29 19.47 1.58 2.00
N GLY A 30 20.36 0.95 1.23
CA GLY A 30 21.59 0.32 1.75
C GLY A 30 22.46 1.25 2.62
N ALA A 31 23.57 0.75 3.16
CA ALA A 31 24.31 1.39 4.27
C ALA A 31 24.79 2.85 4.06
N ASN A 32 24.80 3.37 2.83
CA ASN A 32 25.11 4.77 2.54
C ASN A 32 24.38 5.24 1.26
N PRO A 33 23.07 5.56 1.36
CA PRO A 33 22.29 5.91 0.18
C PRO A 33 22.61 7.35 -0.25
N ASN A 34 22.76 7.56 -1.56
CA ASN A 34 22.83 8.91 -2.11
C ASN A 34 21.47 9.62 -1.99
N ASP A 35 21.44 10.94 -2.23
CA ASP A 35 20.22 11.73 -2.08
C ASP A 35 19.07 11.25 -2.98
N ALA A 36 19.37 10.74 -4.17
CA ALA A 36 18.37 10.17 -5.07
C ALA A 36 17.75 8.88 -4.50
N GLN A 37 18.58 7.96 -3.99
CA GLN A 37 18.13 6.73 -3.33
C GLN A 37 17.30 7.04 -2.08
N ARG A 38 17.71 8.05 -1.31
CA ARG A 38 16.98 8.49 -0.11
C ARG A 38 15.61 9.06 -0.46
N ASN A 39 15.50 9.81 -1.55
CA ASN A 39 14.22 10.34 -2.02
C ASN A 39 13.30 9.22 -2.54
N THR A 40 13.84 8.29 -3.34
CA THR A 40 13.08 7.11 -3.79
C THR A 40 12.55 6.29 -2.62
N PHE A 41 13.39 6.03 -1.61
CA PHE A 41 12.99 5.29 -0.41
C PHE A 41 11.90 6.03 0.38
N LYS A 42 11.99 7.36 0.52
CA LYS A 42 10.94 8.17 1.17
C LYS A 42 9.61 8.08 0.44
N GLU A 43 9.61 8.17 -0.90
CA GLU A 43 8.39 8.06 -1.69
C GLU A 43 7.78 6.66 -1.63
N ALA A 44 8.62 5.63 -1.70
CA ALA A 44 8.20 4.24 -1.50
C ALA A 44 7.53 4.06 -0.13
N LYS A 45 8.18 4.53 0.95
CA LYS A 45 7.62 4.45 2.31
C LYS A 45 6.29 5.20 2.46
N LYS A 46 6.14 6.37 1.82
CA LYS A 46 4.87 7.11 1.83
C LYS A 46 3.76 6.31 1.14
N LYS A 47 4.04 5.72 -0.02
CA LYS A 47 3.09 4.88 -0.75
C LYS A 47 2.70 3.63 0.06
N ASP A 48 3.65 3.04 0.77
CA ASP A 48 3.43 1.88 1.66
C ASP A 48 2.47 2.24 2.81
N CYS A 49 2.78 3.31 3.56
CA CYS A 49 1.91 3.78 4.63
C CYS A 49 0.49 4.12 4.13
N LYS A 50 0.38 4.69 2.91
CA LYS A 50 -0.92 5.00 2.29
C LYS A 50 -1.70 3.73 1.96
N ALA A 51 -1.05 2.69 1.42
CA ALA A 51 -1.68 1.40 1.15
C ALA A 51 -2.18 0.75 2.45
N LEU A 52 -1.37 0.75 3.51
CA LEU A 52 -1.74 0.23 4.83
C LEU A 52 -2.95 0.96 5.41
N PHE A 53 -2.97 2.29 5.31
CA PHE A 53 -4.10 3.10 5.77
C PHE A 53 -5.41 2.71 5.07
N TYR A 54 -5.38 2.49 3.75
CA TYR A 54 -6.56 2.03 3.02
C TYR A 54 -7.03 0.64 3.43
N ILE A 55 -6.11 -0.28 3.72
CA ILE A 55 -6.46 -1.62 4.25
C ILE A 55 -7.21 -1.44 5.57
N GLN A 56 -6.63 -0.69 6.52
CA GLN A 56 -7.23 -0.46 7.84
C GLN A 56 -8.63 0.15 7.70
N GLN A 57 -8.78 1.21 6.90
CA GLN A 57 -10.08 1.82 6.66
C GLN A 57 -11.12 0.84 6.11
N ASN A 58 -10.76 -0.02 5.16
CA ASN A 58 -11.72 -0.90 4.50
C ASN A 58 -11.98 -2.22 5.26
N VAL A 59 -11.10 -2.55 6.20
CA VAL A 59 -11.32 -3.62 7.19
C VAL A 59 -12.27 -3.14 8.28
N ASP A 60 -12.07 -1.93 8.82
CA ASP A 60 -12.86 -1.38 9.93
C ASP A 60 -14.22 -0.82 9.49
N SER A 61 -14.32 -0.19 8.32
CA SER A 61 -15.51 0.61 7.95
C SER A 61 -16.61 -0.12 7.17
N GLN A 62 -16.34 -1.27 6.54
CA GLN A 62 -17.33 -1.84 5.60
C GLN A 62 -17.57 -3.36 5.62
N HIS A 63 -16.71 -4.24 6.15
CA HIS A 63 -16.81 -5.66 5.71
C HIS A 63 -16.64 -6.78 6.74
N PHE A 64 -16.21 -6.53 7.98
CA PHE A 64 -16.07 -7.61 8.97
C PHE A 64 -17.19 -7.72 10.02
N GLU A 65 -18.04 -6.69 10.21
CA GLU A 65 -19.11 -6.70 11.22
C GLU A 65 -20.52 -7.12 10.73
N LYS A 66 -20.64 -7.71 9.54
CA LYS A 66 -21.91 -8.33 9.11
C LYS A 66 -21.70 -9.71 8.49
N ILE A 67 -21.05 -10.60 9.23
CA ILE A 67 -21.13 -12.07 9.03
C ILE A 67 -21.66 -12.67 10.32
#